data_AF-D9VKS6-F1
#
_entry.id   AF-D9VKS6-F1
#
_cell.length_a   1.000
_cell.length_b   1.000
_cell.length_c   1.000
_cell.angle_alpha   90.00
_cell.angle_beta   90.00
_cell.angle_gamma   90.00
#
_symmetry.space_group_name_H-M   'P 1'
#
loop_
_entity.id
_entity.type
_entity.pdbx_description
1 polymer ?
#
loop_
_entity_poly.entity_id
_entity_poly.type
_entity_poly.pdbx_seq_one_letter_code
_entity_poly.pdbx_strand_id
1 'polypeptide(L)'
;MPPASVLTTGPERVRRSEPEAPLREQQQEASEDAVMTRIGQAVILLHAGDREEARNRLGEIWSEIGADGDSLHRCTLAHYLADAQDDPADELAWDLRALTAADGLGERLGEALPGPAEPHPAVRVFYPSLHLSLAADYAKLRRPAEARVHLARARAATGALSDDGYGNGVRAAIARLERRLAAEAGPGPGPFPEQS
;
A
#
# COMPACT_ATOMS: atom_id res chain seq x y z
N MET A 1 51.28 71.71 2.38
CA MET A 1 51.29 70.43 3.10
C MET A 1 50.27 69.49 2.46
N PRO A 2 50.68 68.50 1.66
CA PRO A 2 49.84 67.40 1.11
C PRO A 2 49.98 66.12 1.99
N PRO A 3 49.40 64.91 1.72
CA PRO A 3 48.82 64.39 0.45
C PRO A 3 47.61 63.41 0.51
N ALA A 4 47.14 63.06 -0.71
CA ALA A 4 46.66 61.78 -1.28
C ALA A 4 46.10 60.62 -0.42
N SER A 5 45.07 59.94 -0.93
CA SER A 5 45.23 58.57 -1.51
C SER A 5 43.92 57.97 -2.06
N VAL A 6 44.05 57.36 -3.24
CA VAL A 6 43.15 56.41 -3.92
C VAL A 6 43.31 55.02 -3.28
N LEU A 7 42.26 54.17 -3.24
CA LEU A 7 42.26 52.68 -3.19
C LEU A 7 40.78 52.21 -3.13
N THR A 8 40.18 51.68 -4.20
CA THR A 8 40.13 50.27 -4.69
C THR A 8 39.15 49.32 -3.97
N THR A 9 38.45 48.52 -4.80
CA THR A 9 37.85 47.18 -4.53
C THR A 9 36.54 47.14 -3.71
N GLY A 10 35.45 46.49 -4.13
CA GLY A 10 35.21 45.55 -5.25
C GLY A 10 33.71 45.31 -5.46
N PRO A 11 33.31 44.47 -6.43
CA PRO A 11 31.91 44.22 -6.72
C PRO A 11 31.24 43.45 -5.59
N GLU A 12 30.07 43.94 -5.17
CA GLU A 12 29.12 43.27 -4.31
C GLU A 12 28.81 41.91 -4.94
N ARG A 13 29.36 40.84 -4.36
CA ARG A 13 29.07 39.48 -4.77
C ARG A 13 27.63 39.22 -4.35
N VAL A 14 26.69 39.53 -5.24
CA VAL A 14 25.33 38.98 -5.18
C VAL A 14 25.54 37.47 -5.04
N ARG A 15 25.29 36.94 -3.85
CA ARG A 15 25.10 35.50 -3.67
C ARG A 15 23.86 35.17 -4.49
N ARG A 16 24.06 34.86 -5.77
CA ARG A 16 23.08 34.11 -6.53
C ARG A 16 22.94 32.81 -5.77
N SER A 17 21.88 32.72 -4.99
CA SER A 17 21.41 31.48 -4.44
C SER A 17 20.95 30.69 -5.66
N GLU A 18 21.79 29.77 -6.12
CA GLU A 18 21.46 28.81 -7.18
C GLU A 18 20.46 27.76 -6.64
N PRO A 19 19.72 27.06 -7.50
CA PRO A 19 18.47 26.41 -7.14
C PRO A 19 18.74 25.05 -6.48
N GLU A 20 18.59 24.96 -5.16
CA GLU A 20 18.74 23.70 -4.41
C GLU A 20 17.54 22.75 -4.57
N ALA A 21 16.40 23.25 -5.08
CA ALA A 21 15.17 22.47 -5.26
C ALA A 21 15.34 21.24 -6.19
N PRO A 22 15.87 21.35 -7.43
CA PRO A 22 15.95 20.21 -8.35
C PRO A 22 16.90 19.09 -7.88
N LEU A 23 17.92 19.41 -7.07
CA LEU A 23 18.83 18.38 -6.52
C LEU A 23 18.20 17.60 -5.36
N ARG A 24 17.36 18.25 -4.54
CA ARG A 24 16.66 17.60 -3.43
C ARG A 24 15.55 16.69 -3.93
N GLU A 25 14.81 17.13 -4.96
CA GLU A 25 13.79 16.31 -5.63
C GLU A 25 14.40 15.04 -6.25
N GLN A 26 15.52 15.18 -6.98
CA GLN A 26 16.23 14.02 -7.55
C GLN A 26 16.80 13.07 -6.49
N GLN A 27 17.31 13.60 -5.37
CA GLN A 27 17.79 12.77 -4.25
C GLN A 27 16.64 12.03 -3.55
N GLN A 28 15.48 12.68 -3.44
CA GLN A 28 14.27 12.07 -2.88
C GLN A 28 13.77 10.95 -3.78
N GLU A 29 13.61 11.18 -5.09
CA GLU A 29 13.22 10.16 -6.07
C GLU A 29 14.19 8.97 -6.07
N ALA A 30 15.50 9.21 -6.06
CA ALA A 30 16.49 8.13 -5.98
C ALA A 30 16.40 7.33 -4.66
N SER A 31 16.08 8.00 -3.55
CA SER A 31 15.85 7.33 -2.27
C SER A 31 14.56 6.50 -2.28
N GLU A 32 13.52 6.99 -2.93
CA GLU A 32 12.24 6.29 -3.11
C GLU A 32 12.40 5.01 -3.95
N ASP A 33 13.13 5.11 -5.07
CA ASP A 33 13.47 3.96 -5.92
C ASP A 33 14.31 2.91 -5.16
N ALA A 34 15.23 3.36 -4.30
CA ALA A 34 16.03 2.47 -3.47
C ALA A 34 15.18 1.72 -2.43
N VAL A 35 14.16 2.36 -1.85
CA VAL A 35 13.21 1.70 -0.95
C VAL A 35 12.43 0.62 -1.71
N MET A 36 11.85 0.93 -2.86
CA MET A 36 11.09 -0.06 -3.65
C MET A 36 11.94 -1.23 -4.11
N THR A 37 13.20 -0.97 -4.47
CA THR A 37 14.15 -2.03 -4.82
C THR A 37 14.39 -2.99 -3.65
N ARG A 38 14.59 -2.46 -2.43
CA ARG A 38 14.79 -3.28 -1.22
C ARG A 38 13.54 -4.08 -0.85
N ILE A 39 12.36 -3.49 -1.00
CA ILE A 39 11.08 -4.20 -0.83
C ILE A 39 11.01 -5.38 -1.81
N GLY A 40 11.28 -5.14 -3.11
CA GLY A 40 11.26 -6.18 -4.13
C GLY A 40 12.22 -7.35 -3.83
N GLN A 41 13.41 -7.07 -3.31
CA GLN A 41 14.37 -8.10 -2.89
C GLN A 41 13.84 -8.98 -1.76
N ALA A 42 13.21 -8.39 -0.74
CA ALA A 42 12.61 -9.15 0.35
C ALA A 42 11.39 -9.97 -0.11
N VAL A 43 10.61 -9.45 -1.07
CA VAL A 43 9.49 -10.18 -1.68
C VAL A 43 9.94 -11.41 -2.47
N ILE A 44 11.12 -11.36 -3.12
CA ILE A 44 11.70 -12.55 -3.76
C ILE A 44 11.95 -13.66 -2.72
N LEU A 45 12.47 -13.32 -1.54
CA LEU A 45 12.69 -14.27 -0.44
C LEU A 45 11.36 -14.83 0.07
N LEU A 46 10.35 -13.96 0.25
CA LEU A 46 9.01 -14.36 0.64
C LEU A 46 8.43 -15.40 -0.33
N HIS A 47 8.50 -15.14 -1.63
CA HIS A 47 8.04 -16.08 -2.66
C HIS A 47 8.89 -17.35 -2.76
N ALA A 48 10.16 -17.31 -2.36
CA ALA A 48 11.02 -18.49 -2.24
C ALA A 48 10.70 -19.33 -0.98
N GLY A 49 9.82 -18.85 -0.10
CA GLY A 49 9.39 -19.51 1.13
C GLY A 49 10.18 -19.12 2.37
N ASP A 50 11.16 -18.22 2.26
CA ASP A 50 11.96 -17.73 3.38
C ASP A 50 11.23 -16.58 4.10
N ARG A 51 10.12 -16.95 4.76
CA ARG A 51 9.19 -15.99 5.40
C ARG A 51 9.82 -15.23 6.56
N GLU A 52 10.68 -15.88 7.33
CA GLU A 52 11.35 -15.24 8.48
C GLU A 52 12.31 -14.15 8.02
N GLU A 53 13.19 -14.46 7.06
CA GLU A 53 14.14 -13.46 6.53
C GLU A 53 13.41 -12.33 5.80
N ALA A 54 12.37 -12.65 5.03
CA ALA A 54 11.53 -11.63 4.40
C ALA A 54 10.91 -10.70 5.44
N ARG A 55 10.32 -11.24 6.52
CA ARG A 55 9.71 -10.46 7.60
C ARG A 55 10.73 -9.53 8.27
N ASN A 56 11.93 -10.04 8.56
CA ASN A 56 12.98 -9.24 9.19
C ASN A 56 13.37 -8.04 8.31
N ARG A 57 13.67 -8.28 7.03
CA ARG A 57 14.06 -7.22 6.09
C ARG A 57 12.95 -6.20 5.85
N LEU A 58 11.73 -6.68 5.67
CA LEU A 58 10.58 -5.78 5.48
C LEU A 58 10.33 -4.95 6.76
N GLY A 59 10.51 -5.54 7.95
CA GLY A 59 10.39 -4.85 9.23
C GLY A 59 11.45 -3.78 9.47
N GLU A 60 12.68 -4.02 9.02
CA GLU A 60 13.75 -3.01 9.02
C GLU A 60 13.36 -1.82 8.14
N ILE A 61 12.96 -2.06 6.89
CA ILE A 61 12.51 -1.01 5.96
C ILE A 61 11.33 -0.24 6.57
N TRP A 62 10.39 -0.92 7.23
CA TRP A 62 9.21 -0.28 7.83
C TRP A 62 9.61 0.69 8.95
N SER A 63 10.60 0.31 9.74
CA SER A 63 11.14 1.15 10.81
C SER A 63 11.89 2.35 10.26
N GLU A 64 12.63 2.18 9.15
CA GLU A 64 13.37 3.26 8.49
C GLU A 64 12.46 4.32 7.88
N ILE A 65 11.40 3.92 7.15
CA ILE A 65 10.52 4.88 6.47
C ILE A 65 9.64 5.67 7.47
N GLY A 66 9.37 5.11 8.65
CA GLY A 66 8.58 5.76 9.69
C GLY A 66 7.14 6.07 9.28
N ALA A 67 6.39 6.72 10.18
CA ALA A 67 4.97 7.03 9.97
C ALA A 67 4.73 8.03 8.82
N ASP A 68 5.70 8.92 8.58
CA ASP A 68 5.63 9.98 7.57
C ASP A 68 6.18 9.54 6.20
N GLY A 69 6.60 8.28 6.07
CA GLY A 69 7.06 7.73 4.79
C GLY A 69 5.97 7.73 3.72
N ASP A 70 6.38 7.66 2.45
CA ASP A 70 5.42 7.69 1.35
C ASP A 70 4.35 6.57 1.48
N SER A 71 3.09 6.93 1.23
CA SER A 71 1.96 6.05 1.44
C SER A 71 1.94 4.86 0.48
N LEU A 72 2.48 4.98 -0.75
CA LEU A 72 2.60 3.83 -1.65
C LEU A 72 3.62 2.83 -1.11
N HIS A 73 4.76 3.32 -0.62
CA HIS A 73 5.76 2.47 0.04
C HIS A 73 5.19 1.81 1.28
N ARG A 74 4.54 2.58 2.16
CA ARG A 74 3.91 2.05 3.38
C ARG A 74 2.81 1.03 3.07
N CYS A 75 1.97 1.28 2.07
CA CYS A 75 0.95 0.34 1.61
C CYS A 75 1.57 -0.96 1.12
N THR A 76 2.51 -0.87 0.17
CA THR A 76 3.17 -2.03 -0.43
C THR A 76 3.93 -2.85 0.62
N LEU A 77 4.65 -2.17 1.50
CA LEU A 77 5.44 -2.81 2.55
C LEU A 77 4.57 -3.50 3.60
N ALA A 78 3.50 -2.84 4.05
CA ALA A 78 2.55 -3.43 5.01
C ALA A 78 1.86 -4.66 4.42
N HIS A 79 1.50 -4.64 3.13
CA HIS A 79 0.89 -5.78 2.46
C HIS A 79 1.83 -7.00 2.43
N TYR A 80 3.10 -6.81 2.04
CA TYR A 80 4.06 -7.93 2.06
C TYR A 80 4.47 -8.35 3.47
N LEU A 81 4.43 -7.45 4.46
CA LEU A 81 4.59 -7.81 5.87
C LEU A 81 3.45 -8.69 6.37
N ALA A 82 2.22 -8.48 5.89
CA ALA A 82 1.08 -9.34 6.19
C ALA A 82 1.33 -10.75 5.67
N ASP A 83 1.66 -10.90 4.37
CA ASP A 83 1.94 -12.19 3.73
C ASP A 83 3.11 -12.97 4.40
N ALA A 84 4.01 -12.26 5.07
CA ALA A 84 5.13 -12.84 5.80
C ALA A 84 4.79 -13.30 7.22
N GLN A 85 3.60 -13.01 7.76
CA GLN A 85 3.19 -13.45 9.10
C GLN A 85 2.79 -14.94 9.12
N ASP A 86 2.98 -15.57 10.27
CA ASP A 86 2.48 -16.92 10.54
C ASP A 86 1.14 -16.91 11.26
N ASP A 87 0.91 -15.90 12.11
CA ASP A 87 -0.31 -15.75 12.87
C ASP A 87 -1.36 -14.95 12.06
N PRO A 88 -2.58 -15.46 11.85
CA PRO A 88 -3.60 -14.77 11.07
C PRO A 88 -4.08 -13.44 11.67
N ALA A 89 -3.93 -13.21 12.98
CA ALA A 89 -4.27 -11.94 13.60
C ALA A 89 -3.19 -10.88 13.34
N ASP A 90 -1.91 -11.28 13.32
CA ASP A 90 -0.81 -10.41 12.91
C ASP A 90 -0.90 -10.06 11.42
N GLU A 91 -1.21 -11.05 10.57
CA GLU A 91 -1.48 -10.85 9.13
C GLU A 91 -2.59 -9.81 8.93
N LEU A 92 -3.75 -10.01 9.57
CA LEU A 92 -4.87 -9.06 9.53
C LEU A 92 -4.47 -7.65 9.98
N ALA A 93 -3.69 -7.56 11.06
CA ALA A 93 -3.25 -6.27 11.59
C ALA A 93 -2.36 -5.53 10.60
N TRP A 94 -1.53 -6.24 9.83
CA TRP A 94 -0.69 -5.64 8.78
C TRP A 94 -1.50 -5.25 7.55
N ASP A 95 -2.45 -6.07 7.10
CA ASP A 95 -3.30 -5.72 5.96
C ASP A 95 -4.22 -4.52 6.25
N LEU A 96 -4.66 -4.35 7.51
CA LEU A 96 -5.38 -3.13 7.93
C LEU A 96 -4.48 -1.88 7.85
N ARG A 97 -3.18 -2.01 8.16
CA ARG A 97 -2.22 -0.91 7.98
C ARG A 97 -2.00 -0.61 6.50
N ALA A 98 -1.96 -1.63 5.65
CA ALA A 98 -1.84 -1.46 4.20
C ALA A 98 -3.04 -0.69 3.64
N LEU A 99 -4.27 -1.06 4.02
CA LEU A 99 -5.48 -0.35 3.62
C LEU A 99 -5.48 1.11 4.12
N THR A 100 -5.11 1.34 5.38
CA THR A 100 -5.01 2.69 5.95
C THR A 100 -4.01 3.56 5.17
N ALA A 101 -2.88 3.00 4.77
CA ALA A 101 -1.90 3.72 3.95
C ALA A 101 -2.44 4.02 2.54
N ALA A 102 -3.16 3.08 1.92
CA ALA A 102 -3.80 3.32 0.63
C ALA A 102 -4.87 4.43 0.70
N ASP A 103 -5.70 4.43 1.76
CA ASP A 103 -6.71 5.48 1.97
C ASP A 103 -6.04 6.86 2.12
N GLY A 104 -4.95 6.96 2.91
CA GLY A 104 -4.18 8.19 3.06
C GLY A 104 -3.47 8.66 1.77
N LEU A 105 -3.08 7.73 0.88
CA LEU A 105 -2.59 8.09 -0.46
C LEU A 105 -3.69 8.73 -1.31
N GLY A 106 -4.92 8.22 -1.20
CA GLY A 106 -6.10 8.77 -1.86
C GLY A 106 -6.40 10.20 -1.42
N GLU A 107 -6.32 10.49 -0.12
CA GLU A 107 -6.54 11.82 0.45
C GLU A 107 -5.47 12.82 -0.01
N ARG A 108 -4.17 12.50 0.11
CA ARG A 108 -3.07 13.40 -0.29
C ARG A 108 -3.09 13.75 -1.78
N LEU A 109 -3.39 12.76 -2.64
CA LEU A 109 -3.50 12.99 -4.09
C LEU A 109 -4.79 13.74 -4.45
N GLY A 110 -5.87 13.55 -3.69
CA GLY A 110 -7.12 14.29 -3.81
C GLY A 110 -6.99 15.76 -3.41
N GLU A 111 -6.22 16.08 -2.36
CA GLU A 111 -5.93 17.46 -1.95
C GLU A 111 -5.09 18.23 -2.98
N ALA A 112 -4.23 17.54 -3.73
CA ALA A 112 -3.43 18.12 -4.80
C ALA A 112 -4.24 18.48 -6.07
N LEU A 113 -5.49 18.02 -6.18
CA LEU A 113 -6.36 18.24 -7.35
C LEU A 113 -7.65 18.96 -6.92
N PRO A 114 -8.05 20.09 -7.54
CA PRO A 114 -9.31 20.74 -7.19
C PRO A 114 -10.51 19.90 -7.61
N GLY A 115 -11.24 19.31 -6.65
CA GLY A 115 -12.48 18.55 -6.88
C GLY A 115 -12.90 17.70 -5.67
N PRO A 116 -14.11 17.10 -5.66
CA PRO A 116 -14.51 16.16 -4.61
C PRO A 116 -13.55 14.96 -4.58
N ALA A 117 -13.10 14.59 -3.38
CA ALA A 117 -12.03 13.63 -3.13
C ALA A 117 -12.42 12.19 -3.50
N GLU A 118 -12.33 11.87 -4.79
CA GLU A 118 -12.23 10.49 -5.26
C GLU A 118 -10.76 10.06 -5.22
N PRO A 119 -10.42 8.88 -4.67
CA PRO A 119 -9.05 8.42 -4.62
C PRO A 119 -8.44 8.33 -6.02
N HIS A 120 -7.20 8.78 -6.14
CA HIS A 120 -6.47 8.85 -7.41
C HIS A 120 -6.47 7.49 -8.13
N PRO A 121 -6.61 7.44 -9.48
CA PRO A 121 -6.71 6.19 -10.24
C PRO A 121 -5.59 5.17 -9.96
N ALA A 122 -4.36 5.64 -9.72
CA ALA A 122 -3.23 4.77 -9.39
C ALA A 122 -3.39 4.04 -8.04
N VAL A 123 -4.14 4.62 -7.09
CA VAL A 123 -4.45 3.98 -5.79
C VAL A 123 -5.58 2.97 -5.96
N ARG A 124 -6.54 3.28 -6.84
CA ARG A 124 -7.75 2.48 -7.03
C ARG A 124 -7.47 1.04 -7.46
N VAL A 125 -6.34 0.79 -8.12
CA VAL A 125 -5.93 -0.55 -8.56
C VAL A 125 -5.55 -1.48 -7.39
N PHE A 126 -5.21 -0.93 -6.21
CA PHE A 126 -4.82 -1.72 -5.04
C PHE A 126 -6.03 -2.23 -4.23
N TYR A 127 -7.12 -1.46 -4.17
CA TYR A 127 -8.28 -1.80 -3.33
C TYR A 127 -8.87 -3.20 -3.53
N PRO A 128 -8.97 -3.75 -4.76
CA PRO A 128 -9.43 -5.11 -4.96
C PRO A 128 -8.61 -6.14 -4.19
N SER A 129 -7.28 -6.04 -4.25
CA SER A 129 -6.35 -6.96 -3.60
C SER A 129 -6.30 -6.76 -2.10
N LEU A 130 -6.24 -5.51 -1.63
CA LEU A 130 -6.23 -5.19 -0.20
C LEU A 130 -7.50 -5.69 0.51
N HIS A 131 -8.67 -5.48 -0.09
CA HIS A 131 -9.92 -6.00 0.46
C HIS A 131 -10.03 -7.53 0.33
N LEU A 132 -9.45 -8.13 -0.70
CA LEU A 132 -9.41 -9.58 -0.82
C LEU A 132 -8.57 -10.22 0.29
N SER A 133 -7.39 -9.67 0.62
CA SER A 133 -6.55 -10.20 1.71
C SER A 133 -7.26 -10.08 3.06
N LEU A 134 -7.83 -8.91 3.39
CA LEU A 134 -8.65 -8.74 4.60
C LEU A 134 -9.80 -9.76 4.67
N ALA A 135 -10.47 -10.02 3.54
CA ALA A 135 -11.52 -11.04 3.50
C ALA A 135 -10.98 -12.45 3.78
N ALA A 136 -9.80 -12.77 3.25
CA ALA A 136 -9.13 -14.05 3.50
C ALA A 136 -8.75 -14.20 4.97
N ASP A 137 -8.24 -13.14 5.61
CA ASP A 137 -7.80 -13.17 7.00
C ASP A 137 -8.95 -13.26 7.98
N TYR A 138 -10.01 -12.48 7.77
CA TYR A 138 -11.23 -12.65 8.54
C TYR A 138 -11.80 -14.06 8.40
N ALA A 139 -11.68 -14.69 7.23
CA ALA A 139 -12.07 -16.08 7.05
C ALA A 139 -11.17 -17.06 7.83
N LYS A 140 -9.84 -16.87 7.82
CA LYS A 140 -8.89 -17.66 8.64
C LYS A 140 -9.20 -17.55 10.13
N LEU A 141 -9.58 -16.35 10.58
CA LEU A 141 -9.96 -16.03 11.96
C LEU A 141 -11.40 -16.43 12.32
N ARG A 142 -12.13 -17.13 11.44
CA ARG A 142 -13.52 -17.57 11.66
C ARG A 142 -14.49 -16.42 11.94
N ARG A 143 -14.27 -15.28 11.28
CA ARG A 143 -15.10 -14.06 11.30
C ARG A 143 -15.80 -13.85 9.94
N PRO A 144 -16.78 -14.70 9.58
CA PRO A 144 -17.31 -14.75 8.22
C PRO A 144 -18.20 -13.55 7.85
N ALA A 145 -18.72 -12.79 8.83
CA ALA A 145 -19.49 -11.58 8.55
C ALA A 145 -18.58 -10.48 7.98
N GLU A 146 -17.47 -10.23 8.65
CA GLU A 146 -16.44 -9.28 8.23
C GLU A 146 -15.77 -9.71 6.93
N ALA A 147 -15.49 -11.01 6.78
CA ALA A 147 -14.96 -11.56 5.53
C ALA A 147 -15.86 -11.24 4.33
N ARG A 148 -17.19 -11.38 4.48
CA ARG A 148 -18.16 -11.06 3.41
C ARG A 148 -18.22 -9.57 3.09
N VAL A 149 -18.12 -8.70 4.09
CA VAL A 149 -18.07 -7.24 3.88
C VAL A 149 -16.86 -6.88 3.03
N HIS A 150 -15.68 -7.37 3.37
CA HIS A 150 -14.47 -7.08 2.62
C HIS A 150 -14.48 -7.73 1.23
N LEU A 151 -15.00 -8.94 1.09
CA LEU A 151 -15.15 -9.59 -0.21
C LEU A 151 -16.08 -8.80 -1.15
N ALA A 152 -17.17 -8.24 -0.62
CA ALA A 152 -18.07 -7.38 -1.40
C ALA A 152 -17.36 -6.09 -1.86
N ARG A 153 -16.56 -5.47 -0.98
CA ARG A 153 -15.74 -4.30 -1.34
C ARG A 153 -14.67 -4.63 -2.38
N ALA A 154 -13.98 -5.76 -2.24
CA ALA A 154 -13.02 -6.24 -3.23
C ALA A 154 -13.68 -6.36 -4.61
N ARG A 155 -14.85 -7.00 -4.67
CA ARG A 155 -15.63 -7.14 -5.91
C ARG A 155 -16.04 -5.80 -6.51
N ALA A 156 -16.54 -4.88 -5.69
CA ALA A 156 -16.94 -3.54 -6.14
C ALA A 156 -15.77 -2.74 -6.73
N ALA A 157 -14.56 -2.92 -6.18
CA ALA A 157 -13.37 -2.23 -6.65
C ALA A 157 -12.77 -2.80 -7.95
N THR A 158 -13.19 -3.99 -8.40
CA THR A 158 -12.58 -4.66 -9.57
C THR A 158 -12.70 -3.88 -10.88
N GLY A 159 -13.59 -2.89 -10.97
CA GLY A 159 -13.67 -1.99 -12.14
C GLY A 159 -12.41 -1.15 -12.38
N ALA A 160 -11.52 -1.04 -11.39
CA ALA A 160 -10.22 -0.37 -11.54
C ALA A 160 -9.11 -1.28 -12.10
N LEU A 161 -9.36 -2.59 -12.24
CA LEU A 161 -8.37 -3.54 -12.75
C LEU A 161 -8.42 -3.64 -14.27
N SER A 162 -7.25 -3.62 -14.90
CA SER A 162 -7.07 -4.02 -16.29
C SER A 162 -7.39 -5.50 -16.51
N ASP A 163 -7.70 -5.89 -17.74
CA ASP A 163 -7.94 -7.29 -18.13
C ASP A 163 -6.64 -8.06 -18.44
N ASP A 164 -5.59 -7.78 -17.67
CA ASP A 164 -4.29 -8.43 -17.77
C ASP A 164 -4.18 -9.63 -16.83
N GLY A 165 -2.98 -10.25 -16.77
CA GLY A 165 -2.74 -11.40 -15.90
C GLY A 165 -3.00 -11.09 -14.41
N TYR A 166 -2.66 -9.88 -13.96
CA TYR A 166 -2.86 -9.47 -12.58
C TYR A 166 -4.35 -9.31 -12.27
N GLY A 167 -5.06 -8.50 -13.07
CA GLY A 167 -6.49 -8.24 -12.86
C GLY A 167 -7.32 -9.52 -12.93
N ASN A 168 -7.04 -10.39 -13.91
CA ASN A 168 -7.69 -11.70 -14.02
C ASN A 168 -7.38 -12.60 -12.80
N GLY A 169 -6.14 -12.56 -12.29
CA GLY A 169 -5.74 -13.29 -11.08
C GLY A 169 -6.55 -12.89 -9.85
N VAL A 170 -6.70 -11.57 -9.63
CA VAL A 170 -7.48 -11.02 -8.51
C VAL A 170 -8.97 -11.38 -8.63
N ARG A 171 -9.57 -11.20 -9.83
CA ARG A 171 -10.97 -11.59 -10.07
C ARG A 171 -11.20 -13.09 -9.79
N ALA A 172 -10.27 -13.95 -10.21
CA ALA A 172 -10.35 -15.38 -9.97
C ALA A 172 -10.22 -15.73 -8.47
N ALA A 173 -9.36 -15.02 -7.74
CA ALA A 173 -9.18 -15.21 -6.30
C ALA A 173 -10.41 -14.80 -5.49
N ILE A 174 -11.04 -13.66 -5.84
CA ILE A 174 -12.33 -13.24 -5.28
C ILE A 174 -13.37 -14.35 -5.46
N ALA A 175 -13.52 -14.88 -6.67
CA ALA A 175 -14.50 -15.93 -6.96
C ALA A 175 -14.21 -17.23 -6.19
N ARG A 176 -12.95 -17.59 -5.96
CA ARG A 176 -12.57 -18.74 -5.12
C ARG A 176 -12.97 -18.54 -3.66
N LEU A 177 -12.68 -17.36 -3.11
CA LEU A 177 -13.02 -17.05 -1.72
C LEU A 177 -14.54 -17.01 -1.50
N GLU A 178 -15.29 -16.45 -2.44
CA GLU A 178 -16.76 -16.42 -2.42
C GLU A 178 -17.35 -17.82 -2.30
N ARG A 179 -16.89 -18.77 -3.13
CA ARG A 179 -17.34 -20.17 -3.08
C ARG A 179 -16.99 -20.83 -1.75
N ARG A 180 -15.80 -20.57 -1.21
CA ARG A 180 -15.37 -21.12 0.09
C ARG A 180 -16.28 -20.63 1.22
N LEU A 181 -16.53 -19.33 1.31
CA LEU A 181 -17.40 -18.74 2.34
C LEU A 181 -18.86 -19.17 2.22
N ALA A 182 -19.34 -19.46 1.01
CA ALA A 182 -20.67 -20.02 0.78
C ALA A 182 -20.77 -21.48 1.27
N ALA A 183 -19.75 -22.30 0.99
CA ALA A 183 -19.71 -23.69 1.44
C ALA A 183 -19.64 -23.79 2.97
N GLU A 184 -18.91 -22.90 3.64
CA GLU A 184 -18.79 -22.85 5.10
C GLU A 184 -20.10 -22.43 5.80
N ALA A 185 -21.01 -21.74 5.11
CA ALA A 185 -22.31 -21.34 5.66
C ALA A 185 -23.32 -22.51 5.76
N GLY A 186 -23.04 -23.64 5.09
CA GLY A 186 -23.95 -24.77 4.96
C GLY A 186 -25.22 -24.45 4.16
N PRO A 187 -26.03 -25.46 3.77
CA PRO A 187 -27.40 -25.20 3.37
C PRO A 187 -28.12 -24.60 4.57
N GLY A 188 -28.70 -23.41 4.42
CA GLY A 188 -29.61 -22.85 5.43
C GLY A 188 -30.69 -23.88 5.78
N PRO A 189 -31.30 -23.80 6.99
CA PRO A 189 -32.29 -24.78 7.41
C PRO A 189 -33.35 -24.94 6.32
N GLY A 190 -33.42 -26.15 5.75
CA GLY A 190 -34.40 -26.48 4.72
C GLY A 190 -35.82 -26.23 5.26
N PRO A 191 -36.79 -25.95 4.38
CA PRO A 191 -38.17 -25.76 4.81
C PRO A 191 -38.61 -26.96 5.64
N PHE A 192 -39.14 -26.70 6.83
CA PHE A 192 -39.68 -27.74 7.71
C PHE A 192 -40.73 -28.54 6.92
N PRO A 193 -40.72 -29.88 6.99
CA PRO A 193 -41.74 -30.67 6.34
C PRO A 193 -43.10 -30.34 6.97
N GLU A 194 -44.04 -29.92 6.13
CA GLU A 194 -45.45 -29.76 6.51
C GLU A 194 -45.98 -31.13 6.97
N GLN A 195 -46.39 -31.22 8.23
CA GLN A 195 -46.99 -32.44 8.78
C GLN A 195 -48.45 -32.51 8.30
N SER A 196 -48.74 -33.48 7.44
CA SER A 196 -50.10 -33.92 7.06
C SER A 196 -50.63 -34.98 8.03
#